data_AF-A0AAD5G0C9-F1
#
_entry.id   AF-A0AAD5G0C9-F1
#
_cell.length_a   1.000
_cell.length_b   1.000
_cell.length_c   1.000
_cell.angle_alpha   90.00
_cell.angle_beta   90.00
_cell.angle_gamma   90.00
#
_symmetry.space_group_name_H-M   'P 1'
#
loop_
_entity.id
_entity.type
_entity.pdbx_description
1 polymer ?
#
loop_
_entity_poly.entity_id
_entity_poly.type
_entity_poly.pdbx_seq_one_letter_code
_entity_poly.pdbx_strand_id
1 'polypeptide(L)'
;MEDSKGSDDELNISPAFPIDDVNTDQEVIQYLQGVRSEASAMNHILYHEREDHIIVQDHHTPIHSEPTVTDVKFHTWSTQLIHNFKVLKERIRTQDQNTISYDTIYSLKWKTAFKNSPPDINYFVYALDRKLCFDILVELTKRLSITMKETFGQWLWKVFLKLDNILEASECAILRDLAKTAIKLKSKLDESTTVANSIAGYTFDMIIAIVGLYYGQSDLLQG
;
A
#
# COMPACT_ATOMS: atom_id res chain seq x y z
N MET A 1 -7.54 -6.05 -53.76
CA MET A 1 -8.11 -6.26 -52.41
C MET A 1 -6.94 -6.35 -51.48
N GLU A 2 -6.77 -5.32 -50.67
CA GLU A 2 -5.69 -5.13 -49.72
C GLU A 2 -5.86 -6.11 -48.56
N ASP A 3 -4.84 -6.93 -48.31
CA ASP A 3 -4.73 -7.66 -47.05
C ASP A 3 -3.89 -6.83 -46.06
N SER A 4 -4.62 -6.33 -45.08
CA SER A 4 -4.14 -5.77 -43.82
C SER A 4 -3.44 -6.85 -42.99
N LYS A 5 -2.16 -6.67 -42.68
CA LYS A 5 -1.52 -7.30 -41.51
C LYS A 5 -0.89 -6.22 -40.66
N GLY A 6 -1.55 -5.93 -39.55
CA GLY A 6 -1.09 -5.02 -38.52
C GLY A 6 0.16 -5.54 -37.83
N SER A 7 1.18 -4.68 -37.79
CA SER A 7 1.70 -4.10 -36.55
C SER A 7 1.73 -5.03 -35.33
N ASP A 8 2.72 -5.91 -35.26
CA ASP A 8 3.12 -6.63 -34.03
C ASP A 8 4.65 -6.53 -33.76
N ASP A 9 5.36 -5.57 -34.37
CA ASP A 9 6.82 -5.42 -34.27
C ASP A 9 7.24 -4.23 -33.39
N GLU A 10 6.57 -4.01 -32.25
CA GLU A 10 7.04 -3.07 -31.20
C GLU A 10 7.86 -3.77 -30.10
N LEU A 11 8.45 -4.93 -30.37
CA LEU A 11 9.41 -5.59 -29.49
C LEU A 11 10.85 -5.37 -29.97
N ASN A 12 11.36 -4.16 -29.70
CA ASN A 12 12.71 -3.83 -29.24
C ASN A 12 13.90 -4.72 -29.67
N ILE A 13 14.01 -5.06 -30.95
CA ILE A 13 15.25 -5.53 -31.57
C ILE A 13 15.40 -4.82 -32.91
N SER A 14 15.93 -3.60 -32.89
CA SER A 14 16.33 -2.94 -34.14
C SER A 14 17.43 -3.78 -34.79
N PRO A 15 17.28 -4.21 -36.06
CA PRO A 15 18.29 -4.99 -36.74
C PRO A 15 19.59 -4.19 -36.83
N ALA A 16 20.68 -4.75 -36.31
CA ALA A 16 21.98 -4.09 -36.25
C ALA A 16 22.60 -3.83 -37.65
N PHE A 17 22.12 -4.54 -38.68
CA PHE A 17 22.60 -4.39 -40.05
C PHE A 17 21.44 -4.05 -41.01
N PRO A 18 21.48 -2.89 -41.68
CA PRO A 18 20.53 -2.54 -42.73
C PRO A 18 20.84 -3.38 -43.97
N ILE A 19 19.87 -4.19 -44.42
CA ILE A 19 20.02 -5.03 -45.63
C ILE A 19 19.71 -4.22 -46.91
N ASP A 20 19.12 -3.03 -46.76
CA ASP A 20 18.70 -2.17 -47.87
C ASP A 20 19.75 -1.10 -48.25
N ASP A 21 20.95 -1.16 -47.66
CA ASP A 21 21.98 -0.16 -47.92
C ASP A 21 22.70 -0.49 -49.24
N VAL A 22 22.59 0.44 -50.20
CA VAL A 22 23.01 0.33 -51.62
C VAL A 22 24.52 0.08 -51.79
N ASN A 23 25.27 0.16 -50.69
CA ASN A 23 26.73 0.07 -50.65
C ASN A 23 27.26 -1.21 -49.98
N THR A 24 26.40 -2.19 -49.73
CA THR A 24 26.77 -3.46 -49.09
C THR A 24 27.09 -4.50 -50.15
N ASP A 25 28.23 -5.19 -50.01
CA ASP A 25 28.65 -6.25 -50.93
C ASP A 25 27.52 -7.27 -51.14
N GLN A 26 27.19 -7.54 -52.40
CA GLN A 26 26.03 -8.35 -52.79
C GLN A 26 26.11 -9.79 -52.25
N GLU A 27 27.32 -10.29 -52.00
CA GLU A 27 27.58 -11.57 -51.34
C GLU A 27 27.16 -11.55 -49.86
N VAL A 28 27.37 -10.44 -49.16
CA VAL A 28 26.98 -10.27 -47.74
C VAL A 28 25.46 -10.18 -47.61
N ILE A 29 24.80 -9.48 -48.54
CA ILE A 29 23.33 -9.41 -48.59
C ILE A 29 22.73 -10.80 -48.81
N GLN A 30 23.24 -11.56 -49.78
CA GLN A 30 22.76 -12.93 -50.05
C GLN A 30 22.97 -13.85 -48.85
N TYR A 31 24.10 -13.73 -48.16
CA TYR A 31 24.36 -14.50 -46.94
C TYR A 31 23.37 -14.15 -45.82
N LEU A 32 23.15 -12.86 -45.54
CA LEU A 32 22.22 -12.43 -44.49
C LEU A 32 20.76 -12.80 -44.81
N GLN A 33 20.36 -12.79 -46.08
CA GLN A 33 19.06 -13.28 -46.53
C GLN A 33 18.94 -14.81 -46.34
N GLY A 34 20.02 -15.56 -46.59
CA GLY A 34 20.09 -16.99 -46.31
C GLY A 34 19.90 -17.30 -44.82
N VAL A 35 20.64 -16.61 -43.95
CA VAL A 35 20.54 -16.76 -42.49
C VAL A 35 19.16 -16.40 -41.97
N ARG A 36 18.53 -15.33 -42.49
CA ARG A 36 17.13 -14.99 -42.13
C ARG A 36 16.15 -16.07 -42.55
N SER A 37 16.32 -16.62 -43.75
CA SER A 37 15.45 -17.69 -44.25
C SER A 37 15.59 -18.95 -43.39
N GLU A 38 16.82 -19.30 -43.02
CA GLU A 38 17.12 -20.42 -42.12
C GLU A 38 16.53 -20.20 -40.72
N ALA A 39 16.76 -19.03 -40.11
CA ALA A 39 16.23 -18.69 -38.79
C ALA A 39 14.69 -18.66 -38.79
N SER A 40 14.06 -18.15 -39.85
CA SER A 40 12.60 -18.14 -39.99
C SER A 40 11.98 -19.54 -40.10
N ALA A 41 12.75 -20.50 -40.58
CA ALA A 41 12.34 -21.91 -40.69
C ALA A 41 12.52 -22.69 -39.38
N MET A 42 13.26 -22.16 -38.41
CA MET A 42 13.45 -22.78 -37.10
C MET A 42 12.38 -22.32 -36.10
N ASN A 43 11.89 -23.25 -35.26
CA ASN A 43 11.01 -22.90 -34.14
C ASN A 43 11.81 -22.07 -33.13
N HIS A 44 11.41 -20.82 -32.94
CA HIS A 44 12.15 -19.82 -32.14
C HIS A 44 12.15 -20.10 -30.64
N ILE A 45 11.34 -21.06 -30.19
CA ILE A 45 11.28 -21.49 -28.79
C ILE A 45 11.44 -23.01 -28.77
N LEU A 46 12.63 -23.46 -28.38
CA LEU A 46 12.93 -24.87 -28.13
C LEU A 46 12.73 -25.13 -26.64
N TYR A 47 11.69 -25.90 -26.31
CA TYR A 47 11.51 -26.43 -24.96
C TYR A 47 12.34 -27.70 -24.84
N HIS A 48 13.34 -27.67 -23.98
CA HIS A 48 14.04 -28.88 -23.57
C HIS A 48 13.41 -29.40 -22.28
N GLU A 49 12.91 -30.63 -22.33
CA GLU A 49 12.50 -31.34 -21.13
C GLU A 49 13.75 -31.62 -20.30
N ARG A 50 13.82 -31.02 -19.12
CA ARG A 50 14.95 -31.21 -18.21
C ARG A 50 14.77 -32.57 -17.56
N GLU A 51 15.66 -33.52 -17.86
CA GLU A 51 15.71 -34.79 -17.11
C GLU A 51 15.77 -34.47 -15.61
N ASP A 52 14.80 -35.02 -14.87
CA ASP A 52 14.41 -34.66 -13.50
C ASP A 52 15.50 -34.85 -12.45
N HIS A 53 16.58 -34.07 -12.47
CA HIS A 53 17.55 -34.01 -11.38
C HIS A 53 17.93 -32.56 -11.08
N ILE A 54 17.05 -31.87 -10.35
CA ILE A 54 17.35 -31.06 -9.15
C ILE A 54 15.97 -30.71 -8.58
N ILE A 55 15.64 -31.27 -7.42
CA ILE A 55 14.58 -30.73 -6.55
C ILE A 55 15.10 -29.36 -6.09
N VAL A 56 14.82 -28.30 -6.85
CA VAL A 56 14.86 -26.96 -6.29
C VAL A 56 13.64 -26.92 -5.39
N GLN A 57 13.89 -26.99 -4.09
CA GLN A 57 12.88 -26.83 -3.07
C GLN A 57 12.42 -25.38 -3.11
N ASP A 58 11.53 -25.06 -4.05
CA ASP A 58 10.78 -23.81 -4.05
C ASP A 58 9.86 -23.84 -2.83
N HIS A 59 10.37 -23.30 -1.72
CA HIS A 59 9.55 -22.89 -0.59
C HIS A 59 8.77 -21.63 -0.96
N HIS A 60 7.84 -21.77 -1.90
CA HIS A 60 6.68 -20.91 -1.99
C HIS A 60 5.44 -21.80 -1.89
N THR A 61 5.15 -22.24 -0.67
CA THR A 61 3.77 -22.56 -0.31
C THR A 61 2.95 -21.27 -0.45
N PRO A 62 1.93 -21.22 -1.33
CA PRO A 62 0.92 -20.19 -1.21
C PRO A 62 0.16 -20.52 0.08
N ILE A 63 0.45 -19.78 1.14
CA ILE A 63 -0.33 -19.80 2.36
C ILE A 63 -1.65 -19.10 2.02
N HIS A 64 -2.56 -19.83 1.37
CA HIS A 64 -3.98 -19.51 1.42
C HIS A 64 -4.51 -20.06 2.73
N SER A 65 -4.34 -19.27 3.79
CA SER A 65 -5.10 -19.45 5.02
C SER A 65 -6.56 -19.12 4.69
N GLU A 66 -7.41 -20.14 4.62
CA GLU A 66 -8.86 -19.92 4.73
C GLU A 66 -9.15 -19.14 6.03
N PRO A 67 -10.05 -18.16 6.01
CA PRO A 67 -10.36 -17.36 7.19
C PRO A 67 -10.96 -18.28 8.26
N THR A 68 -10.19 -18.50 9.33
CA THR A 68 -10.64 -19.14 10.55
C THR A 68 -11.87 -18.41 11.07
N VAL A 69 -12.91 -19.19 11.37
CA VAL A 69 -14.30 -18.83 11.76
C VAL A 69 -14.39 -17.92 13.01
N THR A 70 -13.27 -17.53 13.61
CA THR A 70 -13.18 -16.85 14.90
C THR A 70 -13.50 -15.35 14.88
N ASP A 71 -13.54 -14.66 13.73
CA ASP A 71 -13.63 -13.19 13.78
C ASP A 71 -14.74 -12.52 12.94
N VAL A 72 -15.89 -13.18 12.86
CA VAL A 72 -17.11 -12.60 12.26
C VAL A 72 -17.50 -11.27 12.93
N LYS A 73 -17.23 -11.14 14.25
CA LYS A 73 -17.53 -9.91 15.01
C LYS A 73 -16.63 -8.74 14.61
N PHE A 74 -15.31 -8.92 14.57
CA PHE A 74 -14.41 -7.88 14.08
C PHE A 74 -14.67 -7.56 12.62
N HIS A 75 -14.95 -8.55 11.78
CA HIS A 75 -15.24 -8.31 10.36
C HIS A 75 -16.47 -7.41 10.18
N THR A 76 -17.56 -7.68 10.91
CA THR A 76 -18.78 -6.86 10.87
C THR A 76 -18.52 -5.45 11.40
N TRP A 77 -17.86 -5.34 12.56
CA TRP A 77 -17.54 -4.06 13.19
C TRP A 77 -16.60 -3.21 12.33
N SER A 78 -15.52 -3.80 11.80
CA SER A 78 -14.53 -3.10 10.98
C SER A 78 -15.15 -2.60 9.68
N THR A 79 -16.01 -3.39 9.03
CA THR A 79 -16.75 -2.96 7.84
C THR A 79 -17.63 -1.74 8.12
N GLN A 80 -18.37 -1.74 9.24
CA GLN A 80 -19.16 -0.59 9.67
C GLN A 80 -18.30 0.63 9.99
N LEU A 81 -17.17 0.43 10.66
CA LEU A 81 -16.20 1.48 10.98
C LEU A 81 -15.65 2.12 9.70
N ILE A 82 -15.25 1.33 8.71
CA ILE A 82 -14.73 1.85 7.43
C ILE A 82 -15.81 2.59 6.65
N HIS A 83 -17.05 2.09 6.65
CA HIS A 83 -18.17 2.80 6.03
C HIS A 83 -18.35 4.19 6.66
N ASN A 84 -18.43 4.26 7.99
CA ASN A 84 -18.58 5.52 8.70
C ASN A 84 -17.37 6.45 8.51
N PHE A 85 -16.16 5.88 8.48
CA PHE A 85 -14.93 6.61 8.21
C PHE A 85 -14.94 7.26 6.81
N LYS A 86 -15.37 6.52 5.78
CA LYS A 86 -15.51 7.06 4.41
C LYS A 86 -16.54 8.19 4.35
N VAL A 87 -17.71 8.01 4.97
CA VAL A 87 -18.76 9.04 5.04
C VAL A 87 -18.26 10.31 5.73
N LEU A 88 -17.55 10.15 6.85
CA LEU A 88 -17.02 11.28 7.60
C LEU A 88 -15.93 12.03 6.81
N LYS A 89 -15.07 11.28 6.11
CA LYS A 89 -14.02 11.84 5.27
C LYS A 89 -14.58 12.65 4.10
N GLU A 90 -15.63 12.15 3.45
CA GLU A 90 -16.32 12.86 2.38
C GLU A 90 -17.01 14.13 2.90
N ARG A 91 -17.61 14.08 4.09
CA ARG A 91 -18.17 15.27 4.74
C ARG A 91 -17.11 16.34 5.00
N ILE A 92 -15.93 15.94 5.47
CA ILE A 92 -14.82 16.88 5.73
C ILE A 92 -14.31 17.47 4.41
N ARG A 93 -14.25 16.68 3.34
CA ARG A 93 -13.81 17.14 2.02
C ARG A 93 -14.78 18.13 1.37
N THR A 94 -16.08 17.91 1.56
CA THR A 94 -17.16 18.76 1.00
C THR A 94 -17.46 20.00 1.86
N GLN A 95 -16.90 20.07 3.06
CA GLN A 95 -17.05 21.23 3.93
C GLN A 95 -16.30 22.43 3.33
N ASP A 96 -17.05 23.50 3.03
CA ASP A 96 -16.53 24.68 2.34
C ASP A 96 -15.38 25.34 3.11
N GLN A 97 -14.23 25.49 2.43
CA GLN A 97 -13.01 26.11 2.95
C GLN A 97 -13.20 27.57 3.39
N ASN A 98 -14.27 28.22 2.90
CA ASN A 98 -14.50 29.65 3.03
C ASN A 98 -15.26 30.06 4.31
N THR A 99 -15.74 29.12 5.12
CA THR A 99 -16.64 29.42 6.25
C THR A 99 -15.95 29.44 7.62
N ILE A 100 -14.68 29.06 7.69
CA ILE A 100 -14.01 28.78 8.97
C ILE A 100 -12.78 29.68 9.08
N SER A 101 -12.94 30.76 9.82
CA SER A 101 -11.85 31.64 10.23
C SER A 101 -10.88 30.84 11.10
N TYR A 102 -9.73 30.47 10.53
CA TYR A 102 -8.67 29.80 11.26
C TYR A 102 -7.57 30.80 11.62
N ASP A 103 -7.35 31.00 12.92
CA ASP A 103 -6.21 31.80 13.40
C ASP A 103 -4.90 31.03 13.18
N THR A 104 -4.08 31.51 12.26
CA THR A 104 -2.73 31.01 11.93
C THR A 104 -1.74 31.02 13.11
N ILE A 105 -2.18 31.50 14.27
CA ILE A 105 -1.40 31.72 15.49
C ILE A 105 -1.13 30.40 16.24
N TYR A 106 -1.89 29.33 15.97
CA TYR A 106 -1.68 28.03 16.60
C TYR A 106 -0.54 27.22 15.95
N SER A 107 0.69 27.66 16.17
CA SER A 107 1.88 26.79 16.01
C SER A 107 1.87 25.74 17.12
N LEU A 108 1.06 24.69 16.96
CA LEU A 108 1.02 23.59 17.92
C LEU A 108 2.37 22.87 17.91
N LYS A 109 3.04 22.84 19.06
CA LYS A 109 4.21 21.99 19.30
C LYS A 109 3.75 20.54 19.43
N TRP A 110 3.37 19.94 18.30
CA TRP A 110 2.76 18.60 18.24
C TRP A 110 3.58 17.53 18.99
N LYS A 111 4.92 17.63 18.97
CA LYS A 111 5.84 16.74 19.72
C LYS A 111 5.56 16.65 21.24
N THR A 112 4.94 17.67 21.83
CA THR A 112 4.56 17.70 23.25
C THR A 112 3.04 17.74 23.48
N ALA A 113 2.25 17.99 22.42
CA ALA A 113 0.82 18.20 22.49
C ALA A 113 -0.01 16.92 22.73
N PHE A 114 0.57 15.74 22.51
CA PHE A 114 -0.13 14.44 22.68
C PHE A 114 -0.63 14.15 24.11
N LYS A 115 -0.19 14.94 25.11
CA LYS A 115 -0.71 14.86 26.48
C LYS A 115 -2.11 15.46 26.62
N ASN A 116 -2.49 16.35 25.71
CA ASN A 116 -3.77 17.04 25.69
C ASN A 116 -4.67 16.45 24.58
N SER A 117 -5.97 16.73 24.68
CA SER A 117 -6.92 16.37 23.63
C SER A 117 -6.52 16.99 22.29
N PRO A 118 -6.73 16.28 21.16
CA PRO A 118 -6.36 16.80 19.86
C PRO A 118 -7.20 18.03 19.49
N PRO A 119 -6.62 19.02 18.79
CA PRO A 119 -7.33 20.17 18.23
C PRO A 119 -8.52 19.74 17.36
N ASP A 120 -9.42 20.66 17.09
CA ASP A 120 -10.56 20.39 16.22
C ASP A 120 -10.13 19.91 14.82
N ILE A 121 -10.99 19.15 14.12
CA ILE A 121 -10.67 18.58 12.80
C ILE A 121 -10.25 19.66 11.79
N ASN A 122 -10.79 20.87 11.92
CA ASN A 122 -10.42 22.03 11.12
C ASN A 122 -8.91 22.34 11.20
N TYR A 123 -8.30 22.21 12.38
CA TYR A 123 -6.85 22.36 12.53
C TYR A 123 -6.09 21.39 11.61
N PHE A 124 -6.53 20.13 11.54
CA PHE A 124 -5.89 19.11 10.71
C PHE A 124 -6.13 19.35 9.22
N VAL A 125 -7.29 19.90 8.85
CA VAL A 125 -7.60 20.20 7.45
C VAL A 125 -6.76 21.36 6.93
N TYR A 126 -6.65 22.44 7.71
CA TYR A 126 -6.08 23.73 7.26
C TYR A 126 -4.63 23.97 7.66
N ALA A 127 -4.18 23.50 8.82
CA ALA A 127 -2.84 23.81 9.35
C ALA A 127 -1.81 22.70 9.12
N LEU A 128 -2.26 21.47 8.86
CA LEU A 128 -1.40 20.31 8.75
C LEU A 128 -1.13 19.95 7.29
N ASP A 129 0.14 20.06 6.90
CA ASP A 129 0.66 19.54 5.64
C ASP A 129 0.78 18.00 5.68
N ARG A 130 0.78 17.36 4.51
CA ARG A 130 0.90 15.91 4.34
C ARG A 130 2.16 15.37 5.01
N LYS A 131 3.31 16.00 4.79
CA LYS A 131 4.58 15.62 5.43
C LYS A 131 4.46 15.63 6.95
N LEU A 132 3.84 16.68 7.50
CA LEU A 132 3.67 16.83 8.93
C LEU A 132 2.70 15.79 9.51
N CYS A 133 1.68 15.38 8.75
CA CYS A 133 0.79 14.28 9.14
C CYS A 133 1.56 12.97 9.31
N PHE A 134 2.47 12.65 8.40
CA PHE A 134 3.31 11.46 8.51
C PHE A 134 4.38 11.58 9.61
N ASP A 135 4.98 12.75 9.82
CA ASP A 135 5.88 12.98 10.96
C ASP A 135 5.16 12.77 12.31
N ILE A 136 3.91 13.24 12.41
CA ILE A 136 3.04 12.98 13.56
C ILE A 136 2.75 11.50 13.69
N LEU A 137 2.40 10.82 12.60
CA LEU A 137 2.09 9.40 12.59
C LEU A 137 3.29 8.57 13.08
N VAL A 138 4.51 8.88 12.63
CA VAL A 138 5.74 8.23 13.08
C VAL A 138 5.97 8.40 14.58
N GLU A 139 5.76 9.61 15.12
CA GLU A 139 5.89 9.84 16.57
C GLU A 139 4.77 9.17 17.37
N LEU A 140 3.55 9.08 16.83
CA LEU A 140 2.46 8.31 17.43
C LEU A 140 2.83 6.82 17.45
N THR A 141 3.38 6.26 16.37
CA THR A 141 3.83 4.86 16.35
C THR A 141 4.86 4.58 17.46
N LYS A 142 5.84 5.47 17.65
CA LYS A 142 6.86 5.32 18.70
C LYS A 142 6.30 5.37 20.12
N ARG A 143 5.21 6.09 20.33
CA ARG A 143 4.57 6.30 21.64
C ARG A 143 3.40 5.35 21.89
N LEU A 144 3.08 4.50 20.92
CA LEU A 144 2.01 3.53 21.01
C LEU A 144 2.30 2.55 22.17
N SER A 145 1.35 2.42 23.09
CA SER A 145 1.50 1.64 24.32
C SER A 145 0.15 1.06 24.75
N ILE A 146 0.18 -0.05 25.48
CA ILE A 146 -0.98 -0.70 26.09
C ILE A 146 -1.64 0.19 27.16
N THR A 147 -0.87 1.11 27.75
CA THR A 147 -1.33 2.06 28.79
C THR A 147 -1.71 3.43 28.22
N MET A 148 -1.98 3.52 26.91
CA MET A 148 -2.33 4.80 26.28
C MET A 148 -3.68 5.34 26.74
N LYS A 149 -3.80 6.66 26.75
CA LYS A 149 -5.04 7.38 27.04
C LYS A 149 -5.92 7.46 25.81
N GLU A 150 -7.22 7.63 26.02
CA GLU A 150 -8.21 7.82 24.94
C GLU A 150 -7.85 8.97 23.99
N THR A 151 -7.29 10.06 24.52
CA THR A 151 -6.84 11.22 23.73
C THR A 151 -5.89 10.81 22.61
N PHE A 152 -5.10 9.75 22.81
CA PHE A 152 -4.16 9.23 21.82
C PHE A 152 -4.88 8.60 20.62
N GLY A 153 -5.93 7.80 20.87
CA GLY A 153 -6.76 7.24 19.80
C GLY A 153 -7.46 8.32 18.99
N GLN A 154 -7.90 9.40 19.64
CA GLN A 154 -8.49 10.56 18.96
C GLN A 154 -7.49 11.30 18.06
N TRP A 155 -6.23 11.41 18.48
CA TRP A 155 -5.15 11.95 17.63
C TRP A 155 -4.97 11.12 16.37
N LEU A 156 -4.86 9.79 16.50
CA LEU A 156 -4.74 8.87 15.37
C LEU A 156 -5.93 8.97 14.42
N TRP A 157 -7.15 8.97 14.96
CA TRP A 157 -8.37 9.07 14.16
C TRP A 157 -8.40 10.35 13.32
N LYS A 158 -8.07 11.51 13.89
CA LYS A 158 -8.04 12.79 13.17
C LYS A 158 -6.95 12.84 12.11
N VAL A 159 -5.78 12.25 12.38
CA VAL A 159 -4.72 12.10 11.36
C VAL A 159 -5.20 11.23 10.20
N PHE A 160 -5.83 10.08 10.47
CA PHE A 160 -6.36 9.22 9.41
C PHE A 160 -7.45 9.90 8.57
N LEU A 161 -8.30 10.73 9.18
CA LEU A 161 -9.30 11.50 8.46
C LEU A 161 -8.67 12.51 7.48
N LYS A 162 -7.54 13.12 7.85
CA LYS A 162 -6.82 14.06 7.00
C LYS A 162 -6.02 13.38 5.88
N LEU A 163 -5.41 12.22 6.13
CA LEU A 163 -4.57 11.53 5.14
C LEU A 163 -5.37 11.16 3.88
N ASP A 164 -4.84 11.40 2.68
CA ASP A 164 -5.53 11.00 1.45
C ASP A 164 -5.47 9.49 1.22
N ASN A 165 -6.28 8.98 0.30
CA ASN A 165 -6.28 7.57 -0.10
C ASN A 165 -5.11 7.19 -1.01
N ILE A 166 -4.58 8.14 -1.79
CA ILE A 166 -3.43 7.90 -2.66
C ILE A 166 -2.17 8.08 -1.82
N LEU A 167 -1.41 7.00 -1.65
CA LEU A 167 -0.21 6.96 -0.82
C LEU A 167 0.99 6.50 -1.64
N GLU A 168 2.14 7.08 -1.35
CA GLU A 168 3.42 6.63 -1.86
C GLU A 168 3.90 5.37 -1.13
N ALA A 169 4.84 4.63 -1.73
CA ALA A 169 5.38 3.42 -1.14
C ALA A 169 6.00 3.65 0.25
N SER A 170 6.67 4.80 0.44
CA SER A 170 7.26 5.21 1.72
C SER A 170 6.21 5.43 2.81
N GLU A 171 5.07 6.02 2.46
CA GLU A 171 3.95 6.31 3.34
C GLU A 171 3.17 5.05 3.70
N CYS A 172 2.97 4.16 2.73
CA CYS A 172 2.43 2.81 2.95
C CYS A 172 3.30 2.03 3.94
N ALA A 173 4.62 2.12 3.85
CA ALA A 173 5.52 1.46 4.80
C ALA A 173 5.33 1.98 6.23
N ILE A 174 5.17 3.30 6.41
CA ILE A 174 4.90 3.90 7.74
C ILE A 174 3.59 3.38 8.33
N LEU A 175 2.51 3.35 7.54
CA LEU A 175 1.21 2.83 7.98
C LEU A 175 1.28 1.35 8.32
N ARG A 176 2.01 0.57 7.53
CA ARG A 176 2.24 -0.85 7.75
C ARG A 176 2.99 -1.09 9.06
N ASP A 177 4.02 -0.30 9.34
CA ASP A 177 4.78 -0.41 10.59
C ASP A 177 3.95 -0.02 11.82
N LEU A 178 3.07 0.98 11.68
CA LEU A 178 2.09 1.33 12.70
C LEU A 178 1.15 0.15 12.98
N ALA A 179 0.55 -0.46 11.95
CA ALA A 179 -0.34 -1.59 12.10
C ALA A 179 0.37 -2.82 12.68
N LYS A 180 1.58 -3.15 12.22
CA LYS A 180 2.39 -4.23 12.81
C LYS A 180 2.68 -4.00 14.29
N THR A 181 2.96 -2.75 14.68
CA THR A 181 3.16 -2.41 16.09
C THR A 181 1.87 -2.58 16.89
N ALA A 182 0.73 -2.16 16.33
CA ALA A 182 -0.58 -2.35 16.94
C ALA A 182 -0.94 -3.84 17.12
N ILE A 183 -0.70 -4.69 16.12
CA ILE A 183 -0.91 -6.15 16.20
C ILE A 183 -0.05 -6.74 17.33
N LYS A 184 1.25 -6.43 17.37
CA LYS A 184 2.15 -6.91 18.43
C LYS A 184 1.71 -6.47 19.82
N LEU A 185 1.20 -5.24 19.97
CA LEU A 185 0.72 -4.73 21.25
C LEU A 185 -0.63 -5.33 21.64
N LYS A 186 -1.50 -5.62 20.66
CA LYS A 186 -2.77 -6.32 20.86
C LYS A 186 -2.53 -7.74 21.39
N SER A 187 -1.64 -8.51 20.76
CA SER A 187 -1.30 -9.86 21.25
C SER A 187 -0.79 -9.82 22.70
N LYS A 188 0.06 -8.85 23.05
CA LYS A 188 0.54 -8.65 24.43
C LYS A 188 -0.57 -8.25 25.40
N LEU A 189 -1.56 -7.49 24.93
CA LEU A 189 -2.72 -7.10 25.73
C LEU A 189 -3.60 -8.32 26.02
N ASP A 190 -3.82 -9.18 25.03
CA ASP A 190 -4.60 -10.41 25.18
C ASP A 190 -3.90 -11.41 26.13
N GLU A 191 -2.56 -11.46 26.12
CA GLU A 191 -1.76 -12.25 27.06
C GLU A 191 -1.76 -11.66 28.49
N SER A 192 -1.91 -10.33 28.62
CA SER A 192 -1.83 -9.63 29.90
C SER A 192 -3.20 -9.61 30.59
N THR A 193 -3.46 -10.62 31.43
CA THR A 193 -4.71 -10.76 32.20
C THR A 193 -4.97 -9.61 33.20
N THR A 194 -3.98 -8.74 33.44
CA THR A 194 -4.00 -7.71 34.47
C THR A 194 -4.51 -6.35 34.04
N VAL A 195 -4.64 -6.07 32.74
CA VAL A 195 -5.11 -4.77 32.25
C VAL A 195 -6.14 -4.95 31.15
N ALA A 196 -7.42 -5.05 31.53
CA ALA A 196 -8.53 -4.94 30.60
C ALA A 196 -8.69 -3.48 30.10
N ASN A 197 -7.65 -2.92 29.46
CA ASN A 197 -7.73 -1.62 28.82
C ASN A 197 -8.49 -1.74 27.50
N SER A 198 -9.83 -1.79 27.60
CA SER A 198 -10.73 -1.87 26.45
C SER A 198 -10.44 -0.78 25.42
N ILE A 199 -10.12 0.44 25.87
CA ILE A 199 -9.80 1.59 25.02
C ILE A 199 -8.56 1.32 24.15
N ALA A 200 -7.52 0.72 24.73
CA ALA A 200 -6.30 0.44 23.99
C ALA A 200 -6.54 -0.62 22.91
N GLY A 201 -7.27 -1.68 23.26
CA GLY A 201 -7.70 -2.73 22.33
C GLY A 201 -8.50 -2.16 21.14
N TYR A 202 -9.55 -1.36 21.42
CA TYR A 202 -10.34 -0.72 20.36
C TYR A 202 -9.50 0.19 19.45
N THR A 203 -8.51 0.88 20.00
CA THR A 203 -7.62 1.73 19.20
C THR A 203 -6.72 0.89 18.30
N PHE A 204 -6.18 -0.23 18.79
CA PHE A 204 -5.40 -1.16 17.96
C PHE A 204 -6.24 -1.76 16.85
N ASP A 205 -7.45 -2.21 17.17
CA ASP A 205 -8.42 -2.74 16.21
C ASP A 205 -8.78 -1.70 15.14
N MET A 206 -8.96 -0.44 15.55
CA MET A 206 -9.23 0.67 14.63
C MET A 206 -8.06 0.89 13.67
N ILE A 207 -6.81 0.91 14.17
CA ILE A 207 -5.61 1.04 13.33
C ILE A 207 -5.56 -0.11 12.31
N ILE A 208 -5.70 -1.34 12.78
CA ILE A 208 -5.62 -2.55 11.95
C ILE A 208 -6.71 -2.51 10.87
N ALA A 209 -7.95 -2.19 11.24
CA ALA A 209 -9.06 -2.08 10.30
C ALA A 209 -8.82 -0.99 9.25
N ILE A 210 -8.41 0.22 9.65
CA ILE A 210 -8.18 1.33 8.71
C ILE A 210 -7.01 0.99 7.75
N VAL A 211 -5.89 0.51 8.28
CA VAL A 211 -4.72 0.18 7.44
C VAL A 211 -5.02 -0.99 6.51
N GLY A 212 -5.65 -2.05 7.02
CA GLY A 212 -5.96 -3.24 6.25
C GLY A 212 -7.06 -3.05 5.19
N LEU A 213 -8.18 -2.43 5.58
CA LEU A 213 -9.38 -2.35 4.74
C LEU A 213 -9.50 -1.04 3.94
N TYR A 214 -9.03 0.09 4.49
CA TYR A 214 -9.14 1.38 3.78
C TYR A 214 -7.91 1.66 2.91
N TYR A 215 -6.71 1.39 3.41
CA TYR A 215 -5.46 1.57 2.65
C TYR A 215 -5.01 0.32 1.89
N GLY A 216 -5.82 -0.74 1.87
CA GLY A 216 -5.62 -1.92 1.04
C GLY A 216 -4.47 -2.84 1.48
N GLN A 217 -3.97 -2.72 2.72
CA GLN A 217 -2.94 -3.60 3.26
C GLN A 217 -3.56 -4.87 3.87
N SER A 218 -4.38 -5.57 3.09
CA SER A 218 -5.22 -6.69 3.57
C SER A 218 -4.40 -7.89 4.04
N ASP A 219 -3.14 -8.02 3.61
CA ASP A 219 -2.22 -9.05 4.05
C ASP A 219 -1.95 -8.98 5.57
N LEU A 220 -2.11 -7.81 6.18
CA LEU A 220 -1.98 -7.61 7.63
C LEU A 220 -3.16 -8.19 8.43
N LEU A 221 -4.29 -8.49 7.79
CA LEU A 221 -5.49 -9.01 8.44
C LEU A 221 -5.50 -10.53 8.58
N GLN A 222 -4.52 -11.21 7.96
CA GLN A 222 -4.42 -12.68 7.90
C GLN A 222 -3.29 -13.24 8.79
N GLY A 223 -2.67 -12.39 9.62
CA GLY A 223 -1.54 -12.73 10.49
C GLY A 223 -1.96 -13.19 11.89
#